data_AF-A0A1Y1YEH9-F1
#
_entry.id   AF-A0A1Y1YEH9-F1
#
_cell.length_a   1.000
_cell.length_b   1.000
_cell.length_c   1.000
_cell.angle_alpha   90.00
_cell.angle_beta   90.00
_cell.angle_gamma   90.00
#
_symmetry.space_group_name_H-M   'P 1'
#
loop_
_entity.id
_entity.type
_entity.pdbx_description
1 polymer ?
#
loop_
_entity_poly.entity_id
_entity_poly.type
_entity_poly.pdbx_seq_one_letter_code
_entity_poly.pdbx_strand_id
1 'polypeptide(L)'
;METKWVQVNPEAYTFAADLEKPQYVDPPKEDPLIEAAKLLADKEVVAVPTETVYGLAGNAFCETSVRKIFEVKNRPADNPLIVHVSSLEMLRSLLPEGKIPEVYTEVIRKFWPGPLTILLPCSELIPSVVTCNQPTVAIRFPSHPVARALIDLCGFPLAAPSANSSGKPSPTLAKHVYKDLNGKIPFIIDGGQCDVGLESTVLDALRNPPVILRPGGVTYEELVKIPGYSDLKVYKKDFVDKALEMVPTTPGMKYRHYSPEAEVVLFESETDAMEHNTKLAAMQEEIKALEKLGKSKFGILRTTPIGAQPTHYGDMEYVELPMGDARQPDLVAKELFKAFRYLDEMNVDSILVEGIAESDEGLAVMNRLRKAASRIIKC
;
A
#
# COMPACT_ATOMS: atom_id res chain seq x y z
N MET A 1 -2.94 20.25 -18.45
CA MET A 1 -4.08 20.22 -17.51
C MET A 1 -3.52 20.55 -16.13
N GLU A 2 -4.18 21.42 -15.37
CA GLU A 2 -3.78 21.70 -13.97
C GLU A 2 -4.47 20.69 -13.05
N THR A 3 -3.74 20.10 -12.10
CA THR A 3 -4.31 19.16 -11.13
C THR A 3 -4.95 19.93 -9.99
N LYS A 4 -6.26 19.79 -9.81
CA LYS A 4 -6.98 20.40 -8.70
C LYS A 4 -6.74 19.59 -7.41
N TRP A 5 -6.27 20.26 -6.37
CA TRP A 5 -6.09 19.70 -5.04
C TRP A 5 -7.20 20.20 -4.13
N VAL A 6 -7.99 19.29 -3.54
CA VAL A 6 -9.09 19.65 -2.64
C VAL A 6 -8.93 18.96 -1.30
N GLN A 7 -8.80 19.75 -0.24
CA GLN A 7 -8.78 19.25 1.13
C GLN A 7 -10.20 18.90 1.59
N VAL A 8 -10.34 17.75 2.23
CA VAL A 8 -11.60 17.19 2.70
C VAL A 8 -11.42 16.71 4.13
N ASN A 9 -12.31 17.13 5.04
CA ASN A 9 -12.32 16.59 6.39
C ASN A 9 -12.96 15.19 6.39
N PRO A 10 -12.22 14.10 6.69
CA PRO A 10 -12.80 12.75 6.73
C PRO A 10 -13.91 12.60 7.77
N GLU A 11 -13.90 13.39 8.84
CA GLU A 11 -14.93 13.36 9.90
C GLU A 11 -16.29 13.89 9.42
N ALA A 12 -16.32 14.63 8.31
CA ALA A 12 -17.57 15.03 7.66
C ALA A 12 -18.28 13.85 6.99
N TYR A 13 -17.69 12.65 7.01
CA TYR A 13 -18.27 11.47 6.42
C TYR A 13 -18.48 10.36 7.45
N THR A 14 -19.74 10.03 7.71
CA THR A 14 -20.10 8.98 8.65
C THR A 14 -21.01 7.96 7.99
N PHE A 15 -20.88 6.71 8.42
CA PHE A 15 -21.63 5.58 7.89
C PHE A 15 -22.35 4.88 9.04
N ALA A 16 -23.58 4.42 8.79
CA ALA A 16 -24.23 3.47 9.67
C ALA A 16 -23.35 2.20 9.83
N ALA A 17 -23.53 1.49 10.95
CA ALA A 17 -22.80 0.24 11.21
C ALA A 17 -23.13 -0.89 10.23
N ASP A 18 -24.15 -0.72 9.39
CA ASP A 18 -24.54 -1.68 8.36
C ASP A 18 -23.52 -1.72 7.20
N LEU A 19 -23.08 -2.93 6.87
CA LEU A 19 -22.17 -3.20 5.75
C LEU A 19 -22.92 -3.43 4.44
N GLU A 20 -24.23 -3.68 4.49
CA GLU A 20 -25.05 -4.02 3.33
C GLU A 20 -25.29 -2.80 2.44
N LYS A 21 -25.63 -1.67 3.04
CA LYS A 21 -25.86 -0.40 2.34
C LYS A 21 -25.16 0.73 3.08
N PRO A 22 -24.27 1.48 2.40
CA PRO A 22 -23.69 2.65 3.01
C PRO A 22 -24.82 3.68 3.16
N GLN A 23 -25.05 4.13 4.38
CA GLN A 23 -25.94 5.27 4.61
C GLN A 23 -25.09 6.45 5.03
N TYR A 24 -24.95 7.39 4.10
CA TYR A 24 -24.24 8.63 4.33
C TYR A 24 -25.08 9.54 5.22
N VAL A 25 -24.63 9.75 6.46
CA VAL A 25 -25.35 10.61 7.40
C VAL A 25 -24.81 12.03 7.30
N ASP A 26 -25.69 12.97 6.95
CA ASP A 26 -25.45 14.42 6.94
C ASP A 26 -24.38 14.89 5.92
N PRO A 27 -24.65 14.79 4.61
CA PRO A 27 -23.73 15.29 3.58
C PRO A 27 -23.42 16.78 3.76
N PRO A 28 -22.15 17.22 3.60
CA PRO A 28 -21.82 18.63 3.57
C PRO A 28 -22.60 19.32 2.44
N LYS A 29 -23.09 20.53 2.73
CA LYS A 29 -23.91 21.32 1.78
C LYS A 29 -23.22 21.52 0.42
N GLU A 30 -21.90 21.63 0.43
CA GLU A 30 -21.05 21.59 -0.74
C GLU A 30 -20.09 20.41 -0.59
N ASP A 31 -20.43 19.28 -1.20
CA ASP A 31 -19.62 18.08 -1.14
C ASP A 31 -18.62 18.05 -2.31
N PRO A 32 -17.31 18.22 -2.07
CA PRO A 32 -16.29 18.17 -3.10
C PRO A 32 -16.18 16.79 -3.78
N LEU A 33 -16.72 15.73 -3.16
CA LEU A 33 -16.76 14.40 -3.76
C LEU A 33 -17.73 14.32 -4.95
N ILE A 34 -18.71 15.23 -5.05
CA ILE A 34 -19.62 15.29 -6.21
C ILE A 34 -18.83 15.58 -7.50
N GLU A 35 -17.86 16.47 -7.44
CA GLU A 35 -17.01 16.79 -8.60
C GLU A 35 -16.10 15.62 -8.95
N ALA A 36 -15.49 14.98 -7.95
CA ALA A 36 -14.68 13.79 -8.15
C ALA A 36 -15.49 12.62 -8.74
N ALA A 37 -16.72 12.40 -8.27
CA ALA A 37 -17.62 11.36 -8.79
C ALA A 37 -18.01 11.62 -10.26
N LYS A 38 -18.27 12.89 -10.63
CA LYS A 38 -18.51 13.28 -12.03
C LYS A 38 -17.30 12.99 -12.90
N LEU A 39 -16.09 13.36 -12.47
CA LEU A 39 -14.86 13.04 -13.20
C LEU A 39 -14.72 11.53 -13.41
N LEU A 40 -14.93 10.72 -12.37
CA LEU A 40 -14.87 9.26 -12.47
C LEU A 40 -15.93 8.69 -13.43
N ALA A 41 -17.14 9.27 -13.45
CA ALA A 41 -18.19 8.91 -14.40
C ALA A 41 -17.83 9.30 -15.84
N ASP A 42 -17.15 10.44 -16.02
CA ASP A 42 -16.59 10.93 -17.28
C ASP A 42 -15.28 10.23 -17.68
N LYS A 43 -15.02 9.07 -17.06
CA LYS A 43 -13.92 8.15 -17.35
C LYS A 43 -12.52 8.69 -16.98
N GLU A 44 -12.45 9.80 -16.25
CA GLU A 44 -11.23 10.33 -15.69
C GLU A 44 -10.72 9.48 -14.51
N VAL A 45 -9.53 9.84 -14.01
CA VAL A 45 -8.92 9.23 -12.84
C VAL A 45 -8.73 10.27 -11.74
N VAL A 46 -8.92 9.86 -10.49
CA VAL A 46 -8.84 10.74 -9.32
C VAL A 46 -7.97 10.10 -8.27
N ALA A 47 -7.11 10.88 -7.60
CA ALA A 47 -6.39 10.37 -6.43
C ALA A 47 -7.26 10.48 -5.17
N VAL A 48 -7.38 9.38 -4.45
CA VAL A 48 -8.31 9.20 -3.33
C VAL A 48 -7.54 8.70 -2.10
N PRO A 49 -7.76 9.26 -0.91
CA PRO A 49 -7.14 8.78 0.32
C PRO A 49 -7.78 7.44 0.75
N THR A 50 -6.98 6.54 1.33
CA THR A 50 -7.49 5.35 2.05
C THR A 50 -6.79 5.24 3.40
N GLU A 51 -7.19 4.30 4.25
CA GLU A 51 -6.53 4.02 5.52
C GLU A 51 -5.12 3.44 5.31
N THR A 52 -4.85 2.88 4.11
CA THR A 52 -3.55 2.27 3.77
C THR A 52 -2.58 3.23 3.10
N VAL A 53 -2.85 3.54 1.83
CA VAL A 53 -2.08 4.45 0.98
C VAL A 53 -3.08 5.16 0.05
N TYR A 54 -2.73 6.32 -0.49
CA TYR A 54 -3.54 6.97 -1.52
C TYR A 54 -3.64 6.07 -2.76
N GLY A 55 -4.84 5.97 -3.33
CA GLY A 55 -5.12 5.21 -4.54
C GLY A 55 -5.41 6.12 -5.75
N LEU A 56 -4.97 5.71 -6.94
CA LEU A 56 -5.37 6.36 -8.20
C LEU A 56 -6.60 5.63 -8.74
N ALA A 57 -7.77 6.16 -8.44
CA ALA A 57 -9.05 5.54 -8.75
C ALA A 57 -9.53 5.85 -10.17
N GLY A 58 -10.13 4.86 -10.79
CA GLY A 58 -10.94 4.98 -12.01
C GLY A 58 -12.11 4.01 -11.95
N ASN A 59 -13.13 4.24 -12.77
CA ASN A 59 -14.30 3.36 -12.83
C ASN A 59 -13.89 1.92 -13.22
N ALA A 60 -14.12 0.95 -12.32
CA ALA A 60 -13.69 -0.43 -12.54
C ALA A 60 -14.47 -1.13 -13.66
N PHE A 61 -15.66 -0.65 -14.02
CA PHE A 61 -16.44 -1.15 -15.16
C PHE A 61 -16.02 -0.53 -16.49
N CYS A 62 -15.18 0.51 -16.48
CA CYS A 62 -14.77 1.22 -17.69
C CYS A 62 -13.33 0.88 -18.08
N GLU A 63 -13.17 0.13 -19.17
CA GLU A 63 -11.85 -0.17 -19.73
C GLU A 63 -11.03 1.09 -20.03
N THR A 64 -11.65 2.17 -20.53
CA THR A 64 -10.96 3.44 -20.81
C THR A 64 -10.37 4.04 -19.54
N SER A 65 -11.13 4.09 -18.45
CA SER A 65 -10.65 4.59 -17.15
C SER A 65 -9.51 3.75 -16.62
N VAL A 66 -9.64 2.42 -16.70
CA VAL A 66 -8.60 1.50 -16.23
C VAL A 66 -7.33 1.66 -17.05
N ARG A 67 -7.41 1.77 -18.37
CA ARG A 67 -6.24 2.03 -19.24
C ARG A 67 -5.55 3.35 -18.88
N LYS A 68 -6.32 4.39 -18.55
CA LYS A 68 -5.78 5.68 -18.09
C LYS A 68 -4.99 5.55 -16.79
N ILE A 69 -5.41 4.69 -15.85
CA ILE A 69 -4.62 4.36 -14.65
C ILE A 69 -3.25 3.78 -15.04
N PHE A 70 -3.22 2.82 -15.97
CA PHE A 70 -1.97 2.21 -16.41
C PHE A 70 -1.05 3.22 -17.09
N GLU A 71 -1.61 4.07 -17.96
CA GLU A 71 -0.88 5.12 -18.68
C GLU A 71 -0.28 6.16 -17.73
N VAL A 72 -1.09 6.77 -16.87
CA VAL A 72 -0.66 7.82 -15.93
C VAL A 72 0.47 7.33 -15.02
N LYS A 73 0.40 6.06 -14.58
CA LYS A 73 1.39 5.46 -13.69
C LYS A 73 2.62 4.93 -14.41
N ASN A 74 2.59 4.81 -15.74
CA ASN A 74 3.52 3.99 -16.52
C ASN A 74 3.63 2.57 -15.92
N ARG A 75 2.48 1.94 -15.68
CA ARG A 75 2.36 0.64 -15.02
C ARG A 75 2.38 -0.49 -16.07
N PRO A 76 3.10 -1.60 -15.83
CA PRO A 76 3.02 -2.78 -16.70
C PRO A 76 1.59 -3.34 -16.81
N ALA A 77 1.17 -3.69 -18.02
CA ALA A 77 -0.19 -4.14 -18.33
C ALA A 77 -0.54 -5.54 -17.79
N ASP A 78 0.44 -6.27 -17.26
CA ASP A 78 0.29 -7.59 -16.63
C ASP A 78 0.20 -7.50 -15.09
N ASN A 79 0.10 -6.29 -14.53
CA ASN A 79 0.03 -6.07 -13.09
C ASN A 79 -1.40 -5.66 -12.67
N PRO A 80 -2.22 -6.61 -12.17
CA PRO A 80 -3.65 -6.40 -11.94
C PRO A 80 -3.93 -5.30 -10.92
N LEU A 81 -5.18 -4.83 -10.87
CA LEU A 81 -5.64 -3.77 -9.97
C LEU A 81 -6.56 -4.33 -8.88
N ILE A 82 -6.61 -3.64 -7.75
CA ILE A 82 -7.58 -3.93 -6.68
C ILE A 82 -8.83 -3.09 -6.93
N VAL A 83 -9.98 -3.76 -6.93
CA VAL A 83 -11.30 -3.15 -7.03
C VAL A 83 -11.80 -2.82 -5.63
N HIS A 84 -12.30 -1.60 -5.44
CA HIS A 84 -12.81 -1.10 -4.18
C HIS A 84 -14.32 -0.95 -4.24
N VAL A 85 -15.00 -1.40 -3.18
CA VAL A 85 -16.47 -1.35 -3.03
C VAL A 85 -16.85 -0.54 -1.78
N SER A 86 -18.06 0.02 -1.77
CA SER A 86 -18.61 0.75 -0.61
C SER A 86 -19.55 -0.08 0.26
N SER A 87 -19.92 -1.29 -0.18
CA SER A 87 -20.85 -2.17 0.54
C SER A 87 -20.81 -3.64 0.09
N LEU A 88 -21.43 -4.51 0.90
CA LEU A 88 -21.61 -5.92 0.56
C LEU A 88 -22.65 -6.11 -0.55
N GLU A 89 -23.65 -5.24 -0.69
CA GLU A 89 -24.56 -5.27 -1.84
C GLU A 89 -23.79 -5.00 -3.15
N MET A 90 -22.95 -3.95 -3.17
CA MET A 90 -22.10 -3.66 -4.32
C MET A 90 -21.15 -4.83 -4.60
N LEU A 91 -20.51 -5.39 -3.58
CA LEU A 91 -19.67 -6.58 -3.72
C LEU A 91 -20.40 -7.74 -4.41
N ARG A 92 -21.59 -8.10 -3.92
CA ARG A 92 -22.38 -9.20 -4.50
C ARG A 92 -22.75 -8.94 -5.94
N SER A 93 -23.00 -7.69 -6.32
CA SER A 93 -23.24 -7.34 -7.74
C SER A 93 -22.05 -7.65 -8.66
N LEU A 94 -20.82 -7.75 -8.12
CA LEU A 94 -19.61 -8.06 -8.89
C LEU A 94 -19.34 -9.56 -9.01
N LEU A 95 -20.05 -10.41 -8.26
CA LEU A 95 -19.74 -11.83 -8.15
C LEU A 95 -20.65 -12.68 -9.03
N PRO A 96 -20.14 -13.78 -9.61
CA PRO A 96 -20.98 -14.81 -10.20
C PRO A 96 -22.03 -15.26 -9.18
N GLU A 97 -23.31 -15.24 -9.58
CA GLU A 97 -24.46 -15.65 -8.75
C GLU A 97 -24.65 -14.82 -7.46
N GLY A 98 -23.91 -13.73 -7.26
CA GLY A 98 -23.97 -12.91 -6.06
C GLY A 98 -23.52 -13.60 -4.77
N LYS A 99 -22.87 -14.77 -4.85
CA LYS A 99 -22.44 -15.55 -3.68
C LYS A 99 -21.00 -15.23 -3.31
N ILE A 100 -20.81 -14.75 -2.08
CA ILE A 100 -19.49 -14.64 -1.47
C ILE A 100 -19.08 -16.04 -0.99
N PRO A 101 -17.88 -16.56 -1.36
CA PRO A 101 -17.40 -17.85 -0.87
C PRO A 101 -17.34 -17.90 0.66
N GLU A 102 -17.88 -18.96 1.25
CA GLU A 102 -18.07 -19.08 2.71
C GLU A 102 -16.76 -19.01 3.50
N VAL A 103 -15.64 -19.42 2.88
CA VAL A 103 -14.28 -19.31 3.43
C VAL A 103 -13.91 -17.87 3.83
N TYR A 104 -14.55 -16.86 3.23
CA TYR A 104 -14.29 -15.45 3.53
C TYR A 104 -15.22 -14.85 4.59
N THR A 105 -16.25 -15.56 5.04
CA THR A 105 -17.29 -15.01 5.93
C THR A 105 -16.71 -14.37 7.20
N GLU A 106 -15.85 -15.11 7.91
CA GLU A 106 -15.30 -14.64 9.18
C GLU A 106 -14.25 -13.53 9.01
N VAL A 107 -13.43 -13.58 7.95
CA VAL A 107 -12.47 -12.50 7.67
C VAL A 107 -13.16 -11.22 7.22
N ILE A 108 -14.24 -11.31 6.43
CA ILE A 108 -15.04 -10.15 6.04
C ILE A 108 -15.69 -9.54 7.28
N ARG A 109 -16.35 -10.36 8.11
CA ARG A 109 -17.00 -9.88 9.33
C ARG A 109 -16.05 -9.18 10.29
N LYS A 110 -14.80 -9.64 10.38
CA LYS A 110 -13.82 -9.10 11.33
C LYS A 110 -13.03 -7.91 10.79
N PHE A 111 -12.64 -7.95 9.52
CA PHE A 111 -11.65 -7.01 8.96
C PHE A 111 -12.22 -6.04 7.93
N TRP A 112 -13.48 -6.19 7.51
CA TRP A 112 -14.14 -5.23 6.62
C TRP A 112 -15.18 -4.37 7.34
N PRO A 113 -15.19 -3.05 7.06
CA PRO A 113 -14.31 -2.31 6.16
C PRO A 113 -12.89 -2.18 6.75
N GLY A 114 -11.84 -2.28 5.92
CA GLY A 114 -10.47 -2.21 6.42
C GLY A 114 -9.37 -2.67 5.45
N PRO A 115 -8.14 -2.85 5.97
CA PRO A 115 -6.93 -3.08 5.18
C PRO A 115 -6.75 -4.53 4.71
N LEU A 116 -7.85 -5.26 4.49
CA LEU A 116 -7.86 -6.61 3.91
C LEU A 116 -8.33 -6.56 2.45
N THR A 117 -7.65 -7.29 1.58
CA THR A 117 -8.05 -7.55 0.20
C THR A 117 -8.17 -9.05 0.01
N ILE A 118 -9.26 -9.50 -0.60
CA ILE A 118 -9.49 -10.93 -0.86
C ILE A 118 -9.58 -11.20 -2.37
N LEU A 119 -9.13 -12.37 -2.80
CA LEU A 119 -9.34 -12.84 -4.18
C LEU A 119 -10.70 -13.50 -4.31
N LEU A 120 -11.48 -13.06 -5.29
CA LEU A 120 -12.81 -13.58 -5.59
C LEU A 120 -12.90 -13.97 -7.07
N PRO A 121 -13.78 -14.91 -7.44
CA PRO A 121 -14.06 -15.21 -8.84
C PRO A 121 -14.47 -13.94 -9.59
N CYS A 122 -13.88 -13.71 -10.76
CA CYS A 122 -14.20 -12.55 -11.58
C CYS A 122 -15.50 -12.80 -12.36
N SER A 123 -16.40 -11.82 -12.40
CA SER A 123 -17.55 -11.80 -13.31
C SER A 123 -17.20 -11.08 -14.62
N GLU A 124 -18.06 -11.24 -15.64
CA GLU A 124 -17.92 -10.56 -16.94
C GLU A 124 -18.12 -9.02 -16.84
N LEU A 125 -18.67 -8.53 -15.73
CA LEU A 125 -18.86 -7.10 -15.50
C LEU A 125 -17.53 -6.36 -15.30
N ILE A 126 -16.49 -7.05 -14.83
CA ILE A 126 -15.17 -6.49 -14.63
C ILE A 126 -14.35 -6.70 -15.92
N PRO A 127 -13.94 -5.62 -16.63
CA PRO A 127 -13.11 -5.72 -17.82
C PRO A 127 -11.80 -6.46 -17.53
N SER A 128 -11.36 -7.31 -18.46
CA SER A 128 -10.16 -8.14 -18.28
C SER A 128 -8.86 -7.33 -18.07
N VAL A 129 -8.84 -6.05 -18.46
CA VAL A 129 -7.73 -5.13 -18.19
C VAL A 129 -7.53 -4.86 -16.69
N VAL A 130 -8.57 -5.01 -15.86
CA VAL A 130 -8.49 -4.88 -14.40
C VAL A 130 -7.74 -6.07 -13.81
N THR A 131 -8.09 -7.28 -14.27
CA THR A 131 -7.53 -8.54 -13.75
C THR A 131 -6.31 -9.03 -14.52
N CYS A 132 -5.90 -8.35 -15.59
CA CYS A 132 -4.86 -8.83 -16.51
C CYS A 132 -5.16 -10.25 -17.04
N ASN A 133 -6.43 -10.49 -17.40
CA ASN A 133 -6.98 -11.77 -17.85
C ASN A 133 -6.93 -12.90 -16.80
N GLN A 134 -6.74 -12.58 -15.52
CA GLN A 134 -6.86 -13.57 -14.46
C GLN A 134 -8.32 -13.97 -14.23
N PRO A 135 -8.59 -15.23 -13.81
CA PRO A 135 -9.94 -15.70 -13.51
C PRO A 135 -10.48 -15.14 -12.18
N THR A 136 -9.62 -14.47 -11.41
CA THR A 136 -9.96 -13.86 -10.12
C THR A 136 -9.74 -12.35 -10.16
N VAL A 137 -10.48 -11.65 -9.31
CA VAL A 137 -10.37 -10.22 -9.07
C VAL A 137 -10.04 -9.98 -7.60
N ALA A 138 -9.10 -9.07 -7.32
CA ALA A 138 -8.78 -8.64 -5.97
C ALA A 138 -9.77 -7.54 -5.55
N ILE A 139 -10.54 -7.78 -4.48
CA ILE A 139 -11.54 -6.82 -3.99
C ILE A 139 -11.22 -6.39 -2.56
N ARG A 140 -11.49 -5.12 -2.26
CA ARG A 140 -11.36 -4.52 -0.94
C ARG A 140 -12.55 -3.63 -0.60
N PHE A 141 -12.96 -3.65 0.67
CA PHE A 141 -13.87 -2.67 1.24
C PHE A 141 -13.07 -1.73 2.16
N PRO A 142 -12.60 -0.55 1.69
CA PRO A 142 -11.73 0.32 2.49
C PRO A 142 -12.48 0.92 3.69
N SER A 143 -11.81 1.14 4.82
CA SER A 143 -12.42 1.79 6.00
C SER A 143 -12.42 3.31 5.95
N HIS A 144 -11.60 3.92 5.09
CA HIS A 144 -11.49 5.39 5.04
C HIS A 144 -12.83 6.04 4.62
N PRO A 145 -13.38 6.97 5.44
CA PRO A 145 -14.71 7.52 5.18
C PRO A 145 -14.85 8.20 3.82
N VAL A 146 -13.86 9.00 3.43
CA VAL A 146 -13.82 9.68 2.12
C VAL A 146 -13.84 8.69 0.95
N ALA A 147 -13.06 7.60 1.01
CA ALA A 147 -13.03 6.59 -0.05
C ALA A 147 -14.38 5.91 -0.18
N ARG A 148 -14.97 5.50 0.96
CA ARG A 148 -16.28 4.85 0.98
C ARG A 148 -17.37 5.77 0.42
N ALA A 149 -17.37 7.04 0.83
CA ALA A 149 -18.37 8.03 0.39
C ALA A 149 -18.26 8.27 -1.11
N LEU A 150 -17.04 8.41 -1.63
CA LEU A 150 -16.82 8.58 -3.06
C LEU A 150 -17.30 7.37 -3.87
N ILE A 151 -16.96 6.15 -3.45
CA ILE A 151 -17.39 4.92 -4.15
C ILE A 151 -18.92 4.82 -4.15
N ASP A 152 -19.56 5.14 -3.02
CA ASP A 152 -21.02 5.17 -2.91
C ASP A 152 -21.66 6.21 -3.84
N LEU A 153 -21.18 7.47 -3.80
CA LEU A 153 -21.65 8.55 -4.67
C LEU A 153 -21.47 8.25 -6.16
N CYS A 154 -20.44 7.50 -6.53
CA CYS A 154 -20.24 7.05 -7.91
C CYS A 154 -21.32 6.04 -8.34
N GLY A 155 -21.82 5.21 -7.42
CA GLY A 155 -22.72 4.10 -7.75
C GLY A 155 -22.05 2.96 -8.52
N PHE A 156 -20.72 2.94 -8.61
CA PHE A 156 -19.93 1.89 -9.25
C PHE A 156 -18.60 1.66 -8.50
N PRO A 157 -18.05 0.44 -8.55
CA PRO A 157 -16.77 0.13 -7.91
C PRO A 157 -15.59 0.85 -8.58
N LEU A 158 -14.54 1.12 -7.79
CA LEU A 158 -13.35 1.83 -8.26
C LEU A 158 -12.13 0.90 -8.32
N ALA A 159 -11.50 0.80 -9.48
CA ALA A 159 -10.20 0.15 -9.60
C ALA A 159 -9.13 1.17 -9.17
N ALA A 160 -8.31 0.82 -8.19
CA ALA A 160 -7.34 1.76 -7.62
C ALA A 160 -6.05 1.07 -7.15
N PRO A 161 -4.94 1.14 -7.90
CA PRO A 161 -3.60 0.90 -7.36
C PRO A 161 -3.14 2.14 -6.56
N SER A 162 -2.00 2.04 -5.88
CA SER A 162 -1.38 3.19 -5.20
C SER A 162 -1.17 4.40 -6.13
N ALA A 163 -1.30 5.63 -5.63
CA ALA A 163 -1.29 6.86 -6.44
C ALA A 163 0.11 7.46 -6.71
N ASN A 164 1.11 6.61 -6.97
CA ASN A 164 2.49 7.01 -7.27
C ASN A 164 2.88 6.71 -8.72
N SER A 165 3.97 7.31 -9.20
CA SER A 165 4.63 6.81 -10.40
C SER A 165 5.16 5.39 -10.16
N SER A 166 5.05 4.49 -11.14
CA SER A 166 5.45 3.08 -10.98
C SER A 166 6.90 2.96 -10.47
N GLY A 167 7.11 2.07 -9.49
CA GLY A 167 8.42 1.84 -8.84
C GLY A 167 8.65 2.65 -7.56
N LYS A 168 8.19 3.91 -7.48
CA LYS A 168 8.39 4.80 -6.33
C LYS A 168 7.70 4.29 -5.05
N PRO A 169 8.12 4.75 -3.84
CA PRO A 169 7.40 4.47 -2.59
C PRO A 169 5.93 4.85 -2.67
N SER A 170 5.04 4.09 -2.05
CA SER A 170 3.61 4.40 -2.11
C SER A 170 3.28 5.71 -1.40
N PRO A 171 2.26 6.47 -1.84
CA PRO A 171 1.94 7.77 -1.27
C PRO A 171 1.03 7.61 -0.04
N THR A 172 1.50 8.07 1.12
CA THR A 172 0.71 8.12 2.37
C THR A 172 0.15 9.52 2.71
N LEU A 173 0.40 10.50 1.84
CA LEU A 173 -0.04 11.90 1.96
C LEU A 173 -0.39 12.42 0.58
N ALA A 174 -1.34 13.36 0.48
CA ALA A 174 -1.70 14.01 -0.79
C ALA A 174 -0.50 14.70 -1.46
N LYS A 175 0.42 15.28 -0.68
CA LYS A 175 1.67 15.88 -1.19
C LYS A 175 2.53 14.90 -1.98
N HIS A 176 2.55 13.63 -1.57
CA HIS A 176 3.28 12.58 -2.28
C HIS A 176 2.66 12.31 -3.66
N VAL A 177 1.32 12.32 -3.72
CA VAL A 177 0.58 12.18 -4.99
C VAL A 177 0.85 13.37 -5.90
N TYR A 178 0.74 14.60 -5.38
CA TYR A 178 0.96 15.80 -6.16
C TYR A 178 2.37 15.84 -6.76
N LYS A 179 3.40 15.50 -5.98
CA LYS A 179 4.78 15.43 -6.47
C LYS A 179 4.94 14.46 -7.65
N ASP A 180 4.23 13.32 -7.62
CA ASP A 180 4.36 12.28 -8.64
C ASP A 180 3.48 12.53 -9.88
N LEU A 181 2.26 13.05 -9.68
CA LEU A 181 1.16 13.01 -10.64
C LEU A 181 0.57 14.40 -11.00
N ASN A 182 1.09 15.51 -10.45
CA ASN A 182 0.66 16.84 -10.85
C ASN A 182 0.81 17.04 -12.37
N GLY A 183 -0.21 17.61 -12.99
CA GLY A 183 -0.32 17.79 -14.43
C GLY A 183 -0.72 16.54 -15.23
N LYS A 184 -0.80 15.36 -14.60
CA LYS A 184 -1.18 14.09 -15.23
C LYS A 184 -2.59 13.63 -14.88
N ILE A 185 -3.13 14.10 -13.75
CA ILE A 185 -4.49 13.77 -13.28
C ILE A 185 -5.28 15.04 -13.02
N PRO A 186 -6.61 15.05 -13.19
CA PRO A 186 -7.42 16.25 -12.99
C PRO A 186 -7.60 16.61 -11.50
N PHE A 187 -7.56 15.63 -10.59
CA PHE A 187 -8.06 15.84 -9.22
C PHE A 187 -7.33 14.98 -8.17
N ILE A 188 -7.05 15.60 -7.02
CA ILE A 188 -6.54 14.97 -5.80
C ILE A 188 -7.47 15.36 -4.65
N ILE A 189 -8.04 14.34 -4.00
CA ILE A 189 -8.76 14.51 -2.75
C ILE A 189 -7.75 14.33 -1.61
N ASP A 190 -7.57 15.36 -0.80
CA ASP A 190 -6.68 15.34 0.36
C ASP A 190 -7.49 15.12 1.64
N GLY A 191 -7.48 13.86 2.09
CA GLY A 191 -8.09 13.43 3.35
C GLY A 191 -7.09 13.32 4.50
N GLY A 192 -5.91 13.93 4.39
CA GLY A 192 -4.86 13.85 5.41
C GLY A 192 -3.95 12.62 5.27
N GLN A 193 -3.32 12.22 6.39
CA GLN A 193 -2.36 11.12 6.45
C GLN A 193 -3.07 9.76 6.53
N CYS A 194 -2.58 8.77 5.78
CA CYS A 194 -3.04 7.39 5.91
C CYS A 194 -2.67 6.80 7.27
N ASP A 195 -3.57 6.02 7.87
CA ASP A 195 -3.40 5.48 9.22
C ASP A 195 -2.39 4.33 9.29
N VAL A 196 -2.44 3.39 8.35
CA VAL A 196 -1.58 2.19 8.30
C VAL A 196 -0.22 2.48 7.66
N GLY A 197 -0.20 3.30 6.59
CA GLY A 197 1.02 3.67 5.85
C GLY A 197 1.64 2.59 4.96
N LEU A 198 1.14 1.36 5.01
CA LEU A 198 1.44 0.27 4.07
C LEU A 198 0.19 -0.17 3.32
N GLU A 199 0.34 -0.86 2.19
CA GLU A 199 -0.80 -1.40 1.45
C GLU A 199 -1.54 -2.52 2.21
N SER A 200 -2.75 -2.82 1.78
CA SER A 200 -3.58 -3.90 2.32
C SER A 200 -2.92 -5.28 2.23
N THR A 201 -3.25 -6.12 3.20
CA THR A 201 -2.98 -7.56 3.15
C THR A 201 -3.80 -8.18 2.03
N VAL A 202 -3.18 -9.00 1.19
CA VAL A 202 -3.88 -9.72 0.11
C VAL A 202 -3.94 -11.20 0.46
N LEU A 203 -5.16 -11.69 0.66
CA LEU A 203 -5.48 -13.05 1.04
C LEU A 203 -6.13 -13.79 -0.13
N ASP A 204 -5.59 -14.96 -0.45
CA ASP A 204 -6.20 -15.94 -1.35
C ASP A 204 -6.60 -17.17 -0.53
N ALA A 205 -7.87 -17.22 -0.15
CA ALA A 205 -8.49 -18.37 0.53
C ALA A 205 -9.35 -19.21 -0.42
N LEU A 206 -9.31 -18.94 -1.74
CA LEU A 206 -9.86 -19.86 -2.74
C LEU A 206 -8.98 -21.11 -2.88
N ARG A 207 -7.73 -21.02 -2.40
CA ARG A 207 -6.77 -22.12 -2.28
C ARG A 207 -6.86 -22.78 -0.92
N ASN A 208 -6.42 -24.05 -0.88
CA ASN A 208 -6.27 -24.82 0.34
C ASN A 208 -4.83 -25.38 0.40
N PRO A 209 -3.99 -25.00 1.37
CA PRO A 209 -4.27 -24.04 2.46
C PRO A 209 -4.45 -22.60 1.94
N PRO A 210 -5.15 -21.71 2.68
CA PRO A 210 -5.19 -20.29 2.40
C PRO A 210 -3.79 -19.65 2.36
N VAL A 211 -3.65 -18.56 1.61
CA VAL A 211 -2.35 -17.90 1.39
C VAL A 211 -2.44 -16.38 1.55
N ILE A 212 -1.53 -15.79 2.34
CA ILE A 212 -1.18 -14.37 2.24
C ILE A 212 -0.24 -14.19 1.05
N LEU A 213 -0.76 -13.62 -0.03
CA LEU A 213 0.01 -13.27 -1.23
C LEU A 213 0.84 -12.00 -1.02
N ARG A 214 0.34 -11.08 -0.19
CA ARG A 214 1.04 -9.86 0.19
C ARG A 214 0.73 -9.50 1.64
N PRO A 215 1.72 -9.49 2.53
CA PRO A 215 1.55 -8.97 3.89
C PRO A 215 1.28 -7.45 3.87
N GLY A 216 0.41 -6.99 4.77
CA GLY A 216 -0.05 -5.61 4.87
C GLY A 216 -0.70 -5.32 6.23
N GLY A 217 -1.69 -4.43 6.25
CA GLY A 217 -2.30 -3.94 7.50
C GLY A 217 -3.18 -4.92 8.30
N VAL A 218 -3.41 -6.15 7.81
CA VAL A 218 -3.97 -7.24 8.64
C VAL A 218 -2.87 -8.29 8.80
N THR A 219 -2.50 -8.62 10.03
CA THR A 219 -1.30 -9.41 10.29
C THR A 219 -1.54 -10.91 10.09
N TYR A 220 -0.45 -11.66 9.97
CA TYR A 220 -0.53 -13.12 9.90
C TYR A 220 -1.14 -13.69 11.19
N GLU A 221 -0.71 -13.16 12.33
CA GLU A 221 -1.11 -13.52 13.69
C GLU A 221 -2.61 -13.26 13.93
N GLU A 222 -3.18 -12.23 13.30
CA GLU A 222 -4.61 -11.97 13.34
C GLU A 222 -5.42 -12.94 12.48
N LEU A 223 -4.89 -13.33 11.32
CA LEU A 223 -5.55 -14.21 10.35
C LEU A 223 -5.55 -15.67 10.80
N VAL A 224 -4.45 -16.19 11.37
CA VAL A 224 -4.41 -17.58 11.86
C VAL A 224 -5.39 -17.86 13.00
N LYS A 225 -5.86 -16.82 13.68
CA LYS A 225 -6.89 -16.91 14.73
C LYS A 225 -8.30 -17.11 14.16
N ILE A 226 -8.49 -16.98 12.84
CA ILE A 226 -9.78 -17.19 12.18
C ILE A 226 -10.02 -18.69 11.99
N PRO A 227 -11.24 -19.21 12.28
CA PRO A 227 -11.58 -20.59 11.98
C PRO A 227 -11.33 -20.96 10.51
N GLY A 228 -10.58 -22.03 10.27
CA GLY A 228 -10.21 -22.49 8.93
C GLY A 228 -8.90 -21.92 8.37
N TYR A 229 -8.16 -21.12 9.14
CA TYR A 229 -6.91 -20.46 8.73
C TYR A 229 -5.69 -20.91 9.55
N SER A 230 -5.79 -22.03 10.28
CA SER A 230 -4.70 -22.53 11.15
C SER A 230 -3.46 -22.97 10.38
N ASP A 231 -3.60 -23.33 9.11
CA ASP A 231 -2.53 -23.77 8.21
C ASP A 231 -2.15 -22.69 7.16
N LEU A 232 -2.55 -21.44 7.40
CA LEU A 232 -2.26 -20.28 6.56
C LEU A 232 -0.77 -20.19 6.21
N LYS A 233 -0.50 -19.94 4.93
CA LYS A 233 0.86 -19.77 4.38
C LYS A 233 1.11 -18.33 3.96
N VAL A 234 2.36 -17.91 4.01
CA VAL A 234 2.84 -16.61 3.53
C VAL A 234 3.74 -16.83 2.31
N TYR A 235 3.36 -16.22 1.19
CA TYR A 235 4.15 -16.25 -0.04
C TYR A 235 5.52 -15.57 0.14
N LYS A 236 6.58 -16.17 -0.42
CA LYS A 236 8.01 -15.79 -0.25
C LYS A 236 8.59 -15.95 1.16
N LYS A 237 7.82 -16.44 2.12
CA LYS A 237 8.31 -16.87 3.45
C LYS A 237 8.22 -18.38 3.61
N ASP A 238 7.04 -18.95 3.37
CA ASP A 238 6.81 -20.40 3.53
C ASP A 238 6.97 -21.18 2.22
N PHE A 239 6.77 -20.51 1.07
CA PHE A 239 6.90 -21.13 -0.24
C PHE A 239 7.16 -20.09 -1.34
N VAL A 240 7.67 -20.57 -2.48
CA VAL A 240 7.81 -19.80 -3.73
C VAL A 240 7.17 -20.61 -4.85
N ASP A 241 6.45 -19.93 -5.72
CA ASP A 241 5.76 -20.51 -6.88
C ASP A 241 6.13 -19.70 -8.13
N LYS A 242 6.89 -20.33 -9.03
CA LYS A 242 7.37 -19.69 -10.26
C LYS A 242 6.25 -19.34 -11.23
N ALA A 243 5.14 -20.08 -11.22
CA ALA A 243 3.99 -19.79 -12.07
C ALA A 243 3.31 -18.49 -11.62
N LEU A 244 3.14 -18.30 -10.31
CA LEU A 244 2.61 -17.05 -9.73
C LEU A 244 3.52 -15.83 -9.96
N GLU A 245 4.84 -16.02 -10.08
CA GLU A 245 5.77 -14.93 -10.42
C GLU A 245 5.68 -14.50 -11.87
N MET A 246 5.49 -15.46 -12.78
CA MET A 246 5.34 -15.17 -14.20
C MET A 246 4.03 -14.43 -14.50
N VAL A 247 2.96 -14.84 -13.81
CA VAL A 247 1.60 -14.36 -14.02
C VAL A 247 0.98 -13.93 -12.68
N PRO A 248 1.23 -12.70 -12.23
CA PRO A 248 0.80 -12.26 -10.89
C PRO A 248 -0.71 -12.08 -10.82
N THR A 249 -1.34 -12.63 -9.78
CA THR A 249 -2.78 -12.48 -9.50
C THR A 249 -3.12 -11.22 -8.72
N THR A 250 -2.11 -10.54 -8.16
CA THR A 250 -2.29 -9.34 -7.33
C THR A 250 -1.11 -8.37 -7.45
N PRO A 251 -1.33 -7.04 -7.24
CA PRO A 251 -0.25 -6.08 -7.23
C PRO A 251 0.87 -6.40 -6.21
N GLY A 252 2.12 -6.18 -6.66
CA GLY A 252 3.28 -6.16 -5.77
C GLY A 252 4.11 -7.45 -5.72
N MET A 253 3.87 -8.41 -6.62
CA MET A 253 4.56 -9.73 -6.62
C MET A 253 5.82 -9.79 -7.50
N LYS A 254 5.76 -9.21 -8.72
CA LYS A 254 6.74 -9.43 -9.80
C LYS A 254 7.81 -8.34 -9.94
N TYR A 255 7.43 -7.07 -9.82
CA TYR A 255 8.32 -5.95 -10.11
C TYR A 255 9.01 -5.42 -8.85
N ARG A 256 10.15 -4.76 -9.03
CA ARG A 256 10.76 -3.93 -7.98
C ARG A 256 9.78 -2.81 -7.65
N HIS A 257 9.36 -2.77 -6.39
CA HIS A 257 8.35 -1.85 -5.90
C HIS A 257 8.88 -1.19 -4.65
N TYR A 258 8.42 0.04 -4.42
CA TYR A 258 8.70 0.81 -3.21
C TYR A 258 10.13 1.33 -3.09
N SER A 259 10.87 1.34 -4.20
CA SER A 259 12.26 1.78 -4.20
C SER A 259 12.34 3.30 -4.32
N PRO A 260 12.95 4.00 -3.34
CA PRO A 260 13.40 5.37 -3.54
C PRO A 260 14.43 5.45 -4.66
N GLU A 261 14.76 6.67 -5.09
CA GLU A 261 15.80 6.89 -6.12
C GLU A 261 17.19 6.55 -5.57
N ALA A 262 17.39 6.77 -4.27
CA ALA A 262 18.58 6.42 -3.54
C ALA A 262 18.78 4.89 -3.40
N GLU A 263 20.04 4.46 -3.29
CA GLU A 263 20.36 3.06 -3.03
C GLU A 263 19.97 2.66 -1.61
N VAL A 264 19.03 1.72 -1.45
CA VAL A 264 18.64 1.22 -0.13
C VAL A 264 19.53 0.04 0.29
N VAL A 265 20.16 0.16 1.46
CA VAL A 265 20.92 -0.91 2.12
C VAL A 265 20.18 -1.32 3.38
N LEU A 266 19.68 -2.55 3.40
CA LEU A 266 18.94 -3.11 4.54
C LEU A 266 19.86 -3.91 5.45
N PHE A 267 19.85 -3.60 6.74
CA PHE A 267 20.59 -4.33 7.77
C PHE A 267 19.62 -5.25 8.52
N GLU A 268 19.76 -6.55 8.29
CA GLU A 268 18.87 -7.57 8.85
C GLU A 268 19.68 -8.55 9.69
N SER A 269 19.15 -8.91 10.84
CA SER A 269 19.79 -9.92 11.69
C SER A 269 19.45 -11.34 11.25
N GLU A 270 20.37 -12.29 11.46
CA GLU A 270 20.06 -13.71 11.22
C GLU A 270 19.06 -14.29 12.24
N THR A 271 18.98 -13.69 13.43
CA THR A 271 18.00 -14.05 14.47
C THR A 271 17.28 -12.80 14.98
N ASP A 272 16.01 -12.94 15.37
CA ASP A 272 15.22 -11.85 15.97
C ASP A 272 15.86 -11.33 17.28
N ALA A 273 16.69 -12.15 17.92
CA ALA A 273 17.43 -11.83 19.14
C ALA A 273 18.78 -11.14 18.91
N MET A 274 19.25 -11.00 17.66
CA MET A 274 20.52 -10.33 17.38
C MET A 274 20.38 -8.84 17.70
N GLU A 275 21.25 -8.37 18.59
CA GLU A 275 21.13 -7.07 19.23
C GLU A 275 21.25 -5.93 18.23
N HIS A 276 20.46 -4.88 18.46
CA HIS A 276 20.57 -3.55 17.86
C HIS A 276 22.04 -3.15 17.61
N ASN A 277 22.93 -3.42 18.58
CA ASN A 277 24.38 -3.16 18.52
C ASN A 277 25.09 -3.74 17.30
N THR A 278 24.76 -4.96 16.86
CA THR A 278 25.42 -5.60 15.71
C THR A 278 25.03 -4.90 14.40
N LYS A 279 23.75 -4.52 14.27
CA LYS A 279 23.27 -3.71 13.13
C LYS A 279 23.93 -2.34 13.13
N LEU A 280 24.09 -1.71 14.30
CA LEU A 280 24.80 -0.43 14.42
C LEU A 280 26.26 -0.55 13.94
N ALA A 281 26.98 -1.59 14.37
CA ALA A 281 28.37 -1.81 13.96
C ALA A 281 28.49 -2.05 12.45
N ALA A 282 27.62 -2.87 11.87
CA ALA A 282 27.57 -3.09 10.42
C ALA A 282 27.25 -1.81 9.65
N MET A 283 26.31 -0.99 10.14
CA MET A 283 26.03 0.34 9.57
C MET A 283 27.25 1.25 9.60
N GLN A 284 28.03 1.26 10.69
CA GLN A 284 29.25 2.06 10.78
C GLN A 284 30.30 1.64 9.75
N GLU A 285 30.46 0.34 9.50
CA GLU A 285 31.36 -0.14 8.44
C GLU A 285 30.87 0.23 7.05
N GLU A 286 29.56 0.19 6.79
CA GLU A 286 29.01 0.64 5.51
C GLU A 286 29.20 2.15 5.32
N ILE A 287 29.04 2.97 6.36
CA ILE A 287 29.31 4.42 6.29
C ILE A 287 30.76 4.68 5.86
N LYS A 288 31.74 3.96 6.44
CA LYS A 288 33.15 4.04 6.02
C LYS A 288 33.35 3.61 4.56
N ALA A 289 32.56 2.64 4.08
CA ALA A 289 32.62 2.20 2.69
C ALA A 289 32.05 3.28 1.73
N LEU A 290 30.95 3.93 2.11
CA LEU A 290 30.37 5.05 1.35
C LEU A 290 31.36 6.21 1.22
N GLU A 291 32.09 6.54 2.30
CA GLU A 291 33.15 7.57 2.28
C GLU A 291 34.25 7.23 1.27
N LYS A 292 34.74 5.99 1.28
CA LYS A 292 35.77 5.51 0.33
C LYS A 292 35.29 5.52 -1.13
N LEU A 293 33.99 5.35 -1.35
CA LEU A 293 33.37 5.43 -2.68
C LEU A 293 33.12 6.88 -3.12
N GLY A 294 33.43 7.88 -2.28
CA GLY A 294 33.25 9.30 -2.59
C GLY A 294 31.78 9.70 -2.66
N LYS A 295 30.90 9.02 -1.90
CA LYS A 295 29.50 9.46 -1.75
C LYS A 295 29.47 10.78 -1.00
N SER A 296 28.46 11.60 -1.29
CA SER A 296 28.35 12.95 -0.74
C SER A 296 27.31 13.07 0.35
N LYS A 297 26.23 12.28 0.24
CA LYS A 297 25.10 12.37 1.16
C LYS A 297 24.42 11.03 1.38
N PHE A 298 24.03 10.71 2.61
CA PHE A 298 23.29 9.48 2.90
C PHE A 298 22.17 9.68 3.94
N GLY A 299 21.17 8.82 3.89
CA GLY A 299 20.09 8.73 4.87
C GLY A 299 20.28 7.55 5.81
N ILE A 300 19.83 7.69 7.06
CA ILE A 300 19.72 6.59 8.02
C ILE A 300 18.27 6.50 8.50
N LEU A 301 17.67 5.31 8.41
CA LEU A 301 16.36 5.01 8.98
C LEU A 301 16.50 3.98 10.11
N ARG A 302 16.06 4.36 11.32
CA ARG A 302 16.24 3.56 12.54
C ARG A 302 15.03 3.56 13.45
N THR A 303 14.98 2.56 14.31
CA THR A 303 14.03 2.52 15.43
C THR A 303 14.60 3.26 16.66
N THR A 304 13.76 4.02 17.39
CA THR A 304 14.17 5.16 18.25
C THR A 304 14.96 4.84 19.56
N PRO A 305 15.71 5.81 20.15
CA PRO A 305 15.70 7.25 19.83
C PRO A 305 17.01 7.96 19.45
N ILE A 306 16.78 9.04 18.70
CA ILE A 306 17.68 10.10 18.24
C ILE A 306 18.26 10.87 19.43
N GLY A 307 19.58 10.87 19.55
CA GLY A 307 20.31 12.03 20.05
C GLY A 307 20.57 12.95 18.85
N ALA A 308 20.09 14.19 18.89
CA ALA A 308 20.48 15.15 17.86
C ALA A 308 22.01 15.29 17.82
N GLN A 309 22.57 15.47 16.60
CA GLN A 309 23.97 15.77 16.20
C GLN A 309 24.77 14.56 15.67
N PRO A 310 25.70 14.70 14.70
CA PRO A 310 25.99 15.80 13.76
C PRO A 310 25.22 15.66 12.43
N THR A 311 25.33 16.62 11.51
CA THR A 311 24.80 16.52 10.12
C THR A 311 25.82 15.95 9.14
N HIS A 312 27.01 15.59 9.63
CA HIS A 312 28.13 15.18 8.79
C HIS A 312 28.90 14.00 9.39
N TYR A 313 29.42 13.15 8.50
CA TYR A 313 30.43 12.13 8.79
C TYR A 313 31.61 12.37 7.85
N GLY A 314 32.75 12.82 8.38
CA GLY A 314 33.83 13.34 7.54
C GLY A 314 33.32 14.49 6.68
N ASP A 315 33.49 14.38 5.36
CA ASP A 315 33.01 15.35 4.37
C ASP A 315 31.59 15.04 3.84
N MET A 316 30.95 13.95 4.29
CA MET A 316 29.61 13.55 3.84
C MET A 316 28.52 14.16 4.70
N GLU A 317 27.46 14.69 4.09
CA GLU A 317 26.24 15.09 4.80
C GLU A 317 25.38 13.84 5.12
N TYR A 318 24.70 13.80 6.25
CA TYR A 318 23.72 12.75 6.51
C TYR A 318 22.45 13.23 7.20
N VAL A 319 21.37 12.49 6.94
CA VAL A 319 20.04 12.72 7.49
C VAL A 319 19.56 11.46 8.19
N GLU A 320 19.41 11.50 9.50
CA GLU A 320 18.85 10.39 10.28
C GLU A 320 17.38 10.66 10.63
N LEU A 321 16.51 9.70 10.31
CA LEU A 321 15.08 9.77 10.60
C LEU A 321 14.64 8.58 11.45
N PRO A 322 13.76 8.81 12.43
CA PRO A 322 13.18 7.72 13.18
C PRO A 322 12.05 7.08 12.36
N MET A 323 11.97 5.76 12.35
CA MET A 323 10.81 5.03 11.85
C MET A 323 9.80 4.73 12.97
N GLY A 324 10.18 4.87 14.24
CA GLY A 324 9.33 4.53 15.39
C GLY A 324 10.00 3.52 16.31
N ASP A 325 9.26 2.98 17.27
CA ASP A 325 9.75 1.93 18.16
C ASP A 325 9.63 0.56 17.48
N ALA A 326 10.69 -0.26 17.48
CA ALA A 326 10.64 -1.61 16.90
C ALA A 326 9.59 -2.51 17.58
N ARG A 327 9.20 -2.19 18.82
CA ARG A 327 8.15 -2.88 19.59
C ARG A 327 6.74 -2.46 19.16
N GLN A 328 6.63 -1.45 18.30
CA GLN A 328 5.38 -0.91 17.75
C GLN A 328 5.50 -0.91 16.21
N PRO A 329 5.48 -2.10 15.58
CA PRO A 329 5.70 -2.24 14.14
C PRO A 329 4.64 -1.54 13.29
N ASP A 330 3.45 -1.27 13.85
CA ASP A 330 2.40 -0.44 13.26
C ASP A 330 2.85 1.01 13.02
N LEU A 331 3.59 1.61 13.97
CA LEU A 331 4.16 2.95 13.81
C LEU A 331 5.28 2.97 12.77
N VAL A 332 6.09 1.90 12.72
CA VAL A 332 7.13 1.71 11.70
C VAL A 332 6.51 1.61 10.31
N ALA A 333 5.43 0.84 10.16
CA ALA A 333 4.64 0.75 8.94
C ALA A 333 4.11 2.13 8.50
N LYS A 334 3.60 2.92 9.44
CA LYS A 334 3.02 4.25 9.19
C LYS A 334 4.04 5.25 8.63
N GLU A 335 5.28 5.24 9.13
CA GLU A 335 6.29 6.23 8.78
C GLU A 335 7.22 5.80 7.63
N LEU A 336 7.33 4.50 7.31
CA LEU A 336 8.32 3.99 6.35
C LEU A 336 8.34 4.72 5.00
N PHE A 337 7.20 4.78 4.29
CA PHE A 337 7.16 5.41 2.96
C PHE A 337 7.31 6.93 3.01
N LYS A 338 6.86 7.56 4.09
CA LYS A 338 7.07 9.00 4.30
C LYS A 338 8.56 9.30 4.49
N ALA A 339 9.27 8.45 5.24
CA ALA A 339 10.71 8.56 5.44
C ALA A 339 11.50 8.37 4.13
N PHE A 340 11.16 7.34 3.33
CA PHE A 340 11.77 7.17 1.99
C PHE A 340 11.55 8.38 1.09
N ARG A 341 10.32 8.90 1.04
CA ARG A 341 10.02 10.07 0.20
C ARG A 341 10.71 11.35 0.66
N TYR A 342 10.88 11.53 1.97
CA TYR A 342 11.65 12.64 2.52
C TYR A 342 13.14 12.53 2.16
N LEU A 343 13.72 11.33 2.25
CA LEU A 343 15.12 11.12 1.88
C LEU A 343 15.36 11.31 0.37
N ASP A 344 14.40 10.95 -0.49
CA ASP A 344 14.43 11.31 -1.92
C ASP A 344 14.40 12.85 -2.11
N GLU A 345 13.62 13.59 -1.30
CA GLU A 345 13.62 15.08 -1.35
C GLU A 345 14.96 15.68 -0.95
N MET A 346 15.69 15.01 -0.07
CA MET A 346 17.01 15.42 0.38
C MET A 346 18.13 15.04 -0.62
N ASN A 347 17.79 14.34 -1.72
CA ASN A 347 18.72 13.86 -2.74
C ASN A 347 19.89 13.06 -2.14
N VAL A 348 19.60 12.16 -1.21
CA VAL A 348 20.63 11.29 -0.63
C VAL A 348 21.09 10.24 -1.66
N ASP A 349 22.37 9.88 -1.67
CA ASP A 349 22.93 8.86 -2.57
C ASP A 349 22.54 7.43 -2.14
N SER A 350 22.42 7.22 -0.82
CA SER A 350 22.15 5.91 -0.21
C SER A 350 21.30 6.07 1.05
N ILE A 351 20.51 5.05 1.37
CA ILE A 351 19.64 4.97 2.55
C ILE A 351 19.97 3.70 3.31
N LEU A 352 20.52 3.85 4.51
CA LEU A 352 20.85 2.76 5.43
C LEU A 352 19.66 2.50 6.34
N VAL A 353 19.08 1.30 6.31
CA VAL A 353 17.83 0.99 7.01
C VAL A 353 18.01 -0.15 8.00
N GLU A 354 17.60 0.08 9.24
CA GLU A 354 17.50 -0.96 10.26
C GLU A 354 16.28 -1.85 10.01
N GLY A 355 16.50 -3.16 9.84
CA GLY A 355 15.43 -4.15 9.79
C GLY A 355 14.85 -4.44 11.18
N ILE A 356 13.56 -4.75 11.24
CA ILE A 356 12.82 -5.10 12.46
C ILE A 356 12.40 -6.58 12.47
N ALA A 357 11.90 -7.07 13.60
CA ALA A 357 11.35 -8.43 13.70
C ALA A 357 10.14 -8.62 12.77
N GLU A 358 9.91 -9.84 12.31
CA GLU A 358 8.77 -10.18 11.42
C GLU A 358 7.47 -10.54 12.16
N SER A 359 7.30 -10.09 13.41
CA SER A 359 6.05 -10.23 14.14
C SER A 359 5.07 -9.12 13.79
N ASP A 360 3.78 -9.45 13.74
CA ASP A 360 2.69 -8.51 13.50
C ASP A 360 2.90 -7.73 12.18
N GLU A 361 2.76 -6.39 12.16
CA GLU A 361 3.02 -5.56 10.97
C GLU A 361 4.48 -5.62 10.50
N GLY A 362 5.40 -6.11 11.34
CA GLY A 362 6.82 -6.24 11.03
C GLY A 362 7.08 -7.11 9.81
N LEU A 363 6.25 -8.14 9.59
CA LEU A 363 6.28 -8.94 8.36
C LEU A 363 6.01 -8.09 7.11
N ALA A 364 5.05 -7.15 7.20
CA ALA A 364 4.71 -6.26 6.10
C ALA A 364 5.81 -5.22 5.85
N VAL A 365 6.36 -4.63 6.92
CA VAL A 365 7.50 -3.71 6.86
C VAL A 365 8.70 -4.38 6.20
N MET A 366 9.12 -5.55 6.69
CA MET A 366 10.25 -6.29 6.13
C MET A 366 10.00 -6.71 4.68
N ASN A 367 8.75 -7.05 4.30
CA ASN A 367 8.40 -7.29 2.91
C ASN A 367 8.67 -6.06 2.01
N ARG A 368 8.35 -4.85 2.48
CA ARG A 368 8.61 -3.60 1.73
C ARG A 368 10.10 -3.27 1.71
N LEU A 369 10.78 -3.38 2.84
CA LEU A 369 12.22 -3.11 2.94
C LEU A 369 13.03 -4.01 2.01
N ARG A 370 12.79 -5.33 2.00
CA ARG A 370 13.50 -6.26 1.12
C ARG A 370 13.22 -6.02 -0.37
N LYS A 371 12.03 -5.53 -0.73
CA LYS A 371 11.70 -5.14 -2.12
C LYS A 371 12.33 -3.82 -2.52
N ALA A 372 12.46 -2.88 -1.57
CA ALA A 372 13.10 -1.60 -1.79
C ALA A 372 14.63 -1.73 -1.90
N ALA A 373 15.22 -2.61 -1.08
CA ALA A 373 16.65 -2.85 -0.93
C ALA A 373 17.35 -3.17 -2.25
N SER A 374 18.43 -2.43 -2.53
CA SER A 374 19.43 -2.80 -3.54
C SER A 374 20.39 -3.86 -3.01
N ARG A 375 20.72 -3.78 -1.71
CA ARG A 375 21.62 -4.70 -1.00
C ARG A 375 21.05 -5.02 0.38
N ILE A 376 21.23 -6.27 0.81
CA ILE A 376 20.88 -6.72 2.16
C ILE A 376 22.17 -7.20 2.83
N ILE A 377 22.49 -6.61 3.99
CA ILE A 377 23.61 -7.00 4.84
C ILE A 377 23.03 -7.81 5.99
N LYS A 378 23.40 -9.09 6.03
CA LYS A 378 23.09 -9.98 7.15
C LYS A 378 24.08 -9.72 8.28
N CYS A 379 23.56 -9.35 9.44
CA CYS A 379 24.30 -8.94 10.63
C CYS A 379 24.16 -9.97 11.74
#